data_AF-A0A383AFM1-F1
#
_entry.id   AF-A0A383AFM1-F1
#
_cell.length_a   1.000
_cell.length_b   1.000
_cell.length_c   1.000
_cell.angle_alpha   90.00
_cell.angle_beta   90.00
_cell.angle_gamma   90.00
#
_symmetry.space_group_name_H-M   'P 1'
#
loop_
_entity.id
_entity.type
_entity.pdbx_description
1 polymer ?
#
loop_
_entity_poly.entity_id
_entity_poly.type
_entity_poly.pdbx_seq_one_letter_code
_entity_poly.pdbx_strand_id
1 'polypeptide(L)'
;DAVGGEVASFAYSDSWHPTTDGAGNSLELTDPDAWPAGLEDGAAWSSSPGIDGTPGVAAIAAVALGGLQLPGDLNQDSNVDISDAISLLGHLFVGNPAALPCGDGTTSDPANLELLDVNGDNGVNLTDAIGLLTWLFRGGAEPVPGRECIRIPGCSETCTP
;
A
#
# COMPACT_ATOMS: atom_id res chain seq x y z
N ASP A 1 -26.67 -13.11 -10.77
CA ASP A 1 -25.45 -13.91 -10.69
C ASP A 1 -25.54 -14.99 -11.77
N ALA A 2 -24.63 -15.96 -11.80
CA ALA A 2 -24.65 -17.04 -12.78
C ALA A 2 -25.86 -18.00 -12.65
N VAL A 3 -26.66 -17.87 -11.59
CA VAL A 3 -27.86 -18.69 -11.31
C VAL A 3 -29.16 -17.89 -11.35
N GLY A 4 -29.11 -16.63 -11.81
CA GLY A 4 -30.28 -15.76 -11.98
C GLY A 4 -30.69 -14.94 -10.76
N GLY A 5 -29.88 -14.92 -9.70
CA GLY A 5 -30.05 -14.00 -8.57
C GLY A 5 -29.77 -12.54 -8.96
N GLU A 6 -30.41 -11.60 -8.27
CA GLU A 6 -30.10 -10.18 -8.44
C GLU A 6 -28.68 -9.90 -7.93
N VAL A 7 -27.86 -9.24 -8.75
CA VAL A 7 -26.48 -8.86 -8.37
C VAL A 7 -26.43 -7.44 -7.79
N ALA A 8 -27.27 -6.55 -8.33
CA ALA A 8 -27.47 -5.20 -7.85
C ALA A 8 -28.77 -4.63 -8.42
N SER A 9 -29.48 -3.82 -7.62
CA SER A 9 -30.51 -2.89 -8.07
C SER A 9 -29.98 -1.47 -8.01
N PHE A 10 -30.33 -0.63 -8.98
CA PHE A 10 -29.92 0.78 -9.03
C PHE A 10 -31.14 1.70 -9.06
N ALA A 11 -31.04 2.80 -8.33
CA ALA A 11 -31.97 3.92 -8.36
C ALA A 11 -31.16 5.21 -8.55
N TYR A 12 -31.66 6.13 -9.37
CA TYR A 12 -31.01 7.40 -9.63
C TYR A 12 -31.59 8.48 -8.72
N SER A 13 -30.73 9.32 -8.18
CA SER A 13 -31.10 10.50 -7.39
C SER A 13 -30.39 11.72 -7.97
N ASP A 14 -31.18 12.64 -8.54
CA ASP A 14 -30.68 13.90 -9.14
C ASP A 14 -30.01 14.83 -8.12
N SER A 15 -30.12 14.53 -6.83
CA SER A 15 -29.48 15.32 -5.76
C SER A 15 -28.00 14.98 -5.55
N TRP A 16 -27.52 13.83 -6.05
CA TRP A 16 -26.14 13.42 -5.87
C TRP A 16 -25.25 13.99 -6.97
N HIS A 17 -24.19 14.70 -6.56
CA HIS A 17 -23.13 15.22 -7.44
C HIS A 17 -23.63 15.86 -8.76
N PRO A 18 -24.25 17.06 -8.71
CA PRO A 18 -24.90 17.69 -9.87
C PRO A 18 -24.02 17.88 -11.11
N THR A 19 -22.70 17.92 -10.96
CA THR A 19 -21.75 18.01 -12.07
C THR A 19 -21.67 16.72 -12.90
N THR A 20 -22.19 15.61 -12.38
CA THR A 20 -22.26 14.32 -13.08
C THR A 20 -23.54 14.14 -13.89
N ASP A 21 -24.50 15.08 -13.76
CA ASP A 21 -25.75 15.09 -14.51
C ASP A 21 -25.62 15.89 -15.82
N GLY A 22 -24.76 15.39 -16.72
CA GLY A 22 -24.60 15.95 -18.06
C GLY A 22 -23.75 17.22 -18.16
N ALA A 23 -23.12 17.67 -17.08
CA ALA A 23 -22.13 18.77 -17.12
C ALA A 23 -20.72 18.31 -17.54
N GLY A 24 -20.53 17.01 -17.79
CA GLY A 24 -19.31 16.44 -18.38
C GLY A 24 -18.47 15.62 -17.41
N ASN A 25 -18.69 15.69 -16.09
CA ASN A 25 -17.98 14.82 -15.14
C ASN A 25 -18.61 13.43 -15.08
N SER A 26 -17.81 12.38 -14.87
CA SER A 26 -18.30 11.03 -14.56
C SER A 26 -18.55 10.89 -13.06
N LEU A 27 -19.48 10.01 -12.68
CA LEU A 27 -19.67 9.58 -11.29
C LEU A 27 -18.74 8.40 -11.00
N GLU A 28 -17.93 8.50 -9.95
CA GLU A 28 -16.89 7.52 -9.59
C GLU A 28 -17.02 7.08 -8.13
N LEU A 29 -16.67 5.83 -7.83
CA LEU A 29 -16.59 5.35 -6.45
C LEU A 29 -15.40 5.99 -5.75
N THR A 30 -15.60 6.44 -4.52
CA THR A 30 -14.51 6.97 -3.67
C THR A 30 -13.61 5.86 -3.13
N ASP A 31 -14.15 4.65 -2.97
CA ASP A 31 -13.44 3.43 -2.57
C ASP A 31 -13.96 2.23 -3.37
N PRO A 32 -13.18 1.69 -4.33
CA PRO A 32 -13.59 0.53 -5.12
C PRO A 32 -13.60 -0.79 -4.33
N ASP A 33 -12.87 -0.90 -3.23
CA ASP A 33 -12.78 -2.12 -2.41
C ASP A 33 -13.98 -2.26 -1.46
N ALA A 34 -14.74 -1.17 -1.24
CA ALA A 34 -15.98 -1.18 -0.48
C ALA A 34 -17.16 -1.85 -1.22
N TRP A 35 -17.01 -2.21 -2.50
CA TRP A 35 -18.08 -2.82 -3.29
C TRP A 35 -18.52 -4.21 -2.73
N PRO A 36 -19.83 -4.51 -2.62
CA PRO A 36 -20.99 -3.69 -3.01
C PRO A 36 -21.65 -2.92 -1.84
N ALA A 37 -20.98 -2.79 -0.69
CA ALA A 37 -21.59 -2.17 0.49
C ALA A 37 -21.67 -0.65 0.35
N GLY A 38 -22.79 -0.05 0.76
CA GLY A 38 -22.93 1.41 0.87
C GLY A 38 -23.11 2.15 -0.45
N LEU A 39 -23.37 1.44 -1.56
CA LEU A 39 -23.62 2.06 -2.88
C LEU A 39 -24.89 2.93 -2.89
N GLU A 40 -25.79 2.70 -1.93
CA GLU A 40 -26.99 3.49 -1.67
C GLU A 40 -26.72 4.82 -0.93
N ASP A 41 -25.48 5.08 -0.50
CA ASP A 41 -25.06 6.35 0.08
C ASP A 41 -24.33 7.20 -0.95
N GLY A 42 -24.82 8.42 -1.20
CA GLY A 42 -24.19 9.37 -2.12
C GLY A 42 -22.76 9.76 -1.72
N ALA A 43 -22.39 9.57 -0.45
CA ALA A 43 -21.03 9.78 0.06
C ALA A 43 -20.01 8.73 -0.45
N ALA A 44 -20.48 7.54 -0.88
CA ALA A 44 -19.63 6.53 -1.52
C ALA A 44 -19.20 6.94 -2.94
N TRP A 45 -19.74 8.03 -3.46
CA TRP A 45 -19.53 8.51 -4.82
C TRP A 45 -18.92 9.91 -4.84
N SER A 46 -18.25 10.25 -5.92
CA SER A 46 -17.77 11.60 -6.21
C SER A 46 -17.82 11.88 -7.71
N SER A 47 -17.81 13.17 -8.08
CA SER A 47 -17.58 13.57 -9.47
C SER A 47 -16.11 13.43 -9.84
N SER A 48 -15.81 12.96 -11.05
CA SER A 48 -14.46 12.99 -11.63
C SER A 48 -13.87 14.41 -11.60
N PRO A 49 -12.53 14.57 -11.52
CA PRO A 49 -11.88 15.87 -11.56
C PRO A 49 -11.80 16.45 -12.98
N GLY A 50 -11.90 15.61 -14.01
CA GLY A 50 -11.90 16.01 -15.41
C GLY A 50 -13.32 16.15 -15.99
N ILE A 51 -13.56 17.22 -16.75
CA ILE A 51 -14.65 17.30 -17.73
C ILE A 51 -14.36 16.27 -18.84
N ASP A 52 -15.39 15.57 -19.29
CA ASP A 52 -15.37 14.35 -20.12
C ASP A 52 -14.95 13.05 -19.39
N GLY A 53 -14.90 13.09 -18.06
CA GLY A 53 -14.59 11.95 -17.20
C GLY A 53 -13.11 11.58 -17.16
N THR A 54 -12.79 10.54 -16.40
CA THR A 54 -11.42 10.00 -16.23
C THR A 54 -11.32 8.51 -16.60
N PRO A 55 -11.78 8.09 -17.80
CA PRO A 55 -11.73 6.67 -18.18
C PRO A 55 -10.29 6.13 -18.14
N GLY A 56 -10.07 5.08 -17.35
CA GLY A 56 -8.76 4.44 -17.17
C GLY A 56 -7.83 5.14 -16.18
N VAL A 57 -8.27 6.22 -15.53
CA VAL A 57 -7.54 6.93 -14.47
C VAL A 57 -8.43 6.94 -13.24
N ALA A 58 -8.06 6.24 -12.18
CA ALA A 58 -8.81 6.32 -10.93
C ALA A 58 -8.66 7.74 -10.37
N ALA A 59 -9.76 8.49 -10.34
CA ALA A 59 -9.78 9.85 -9.84
C ALA A 59 -10.39 9.96 -8.44
N ILE A 60 -10.28 8.86 -7.68
CA ILE A 60 -9.85 9.00 -6.29
C ILE A 60 -8.75 10.06 -6.30
N ALA A 61 -8.82 11.05 -5.39
CA ALA A 61 -7.62 11.82 -5.12
C ALA A 61 -6.46 10.83 -5.09
N ALA A 62 -5.33 11.17 -5.70
CA ALA A 62 -4.11 10.48 -5.33
C ALA A 62 -3.96 10.64 -3.82
N VAL A 63 -4.62 9.79 -3.03
CA VAL A 63 -3.98 9.08 -1.95
C VAL A 63 -2.71 8.68 -2.64
N ALA A 64 -1.59 9.32 -2.28
CA ALA A 64 -0.31 8.81 -2.71
C ALA A 64 -0.39 7.33 -2.38
N LEU A 65 -0.49 6.51 -3.42
CA LEU A 65 -0.41 5.07 -3.27
C LEU A 65 1.09 4.75 -3.22
N GLY A 66 1.90 5.60 -2.58
CA GLY A 66 2.17 5.48 -1.15
C GLY A 66 2.52 4.03 -0.91
N GLY A 67 3.79 3.75 -0.74
CA GLY A 67 4.23 2.42 -0.41
C GLY A 67 4.87 1.65 -1.53
N LEU A 68 5.29 2.28 -2.64
CA LEU A 68 6.26 1.62 -3.49
C LEU A 68 7.59 1.51 -2.72
N GLN A 69 7.92 0.29 -2.32
CA GLN A 69 8.92 -0.05 -1.32
C GLN A 69 9.82 -1.17 -1.82
N LEU A 70 11.09 -1.13 -1.43
CA LEU A 70 12.04 -2.20 -1.71
C LEU A 70 12.12 -3.10 -0.47
N PRO A 71 11.77 -4.40 -0.53
CA PRO A 71 11.86 -5.27 0.63
C PRO A 71 13.25 -5.28 1.25
N GLY A 72 13.31 -5.09 2.57
CA GLY A 72 14.56 -4.99 3.33
C GLY A 72 15.20 -3.60 3.37
N ASP A 73 14.68 -2.59 2.66
CA ASP A 73 15.14 -1.19 2.73
C ASP A 73 14.51 -0.49 3.95
N LEU A 74 15.15 -0.66 5.11
CA LEU A 74 14.65 -0.08 6.36
C LEU A 74 14.97 1.40 6.45
N ASN A 75 16.15 1.80 5.98
CA ASN A 75 16.62 3.18 6.13
C ASN A 75 15.98 4.13 5.09
N GLN A 76 15.22 3.58 4.14
CA GLN A 76 14.45 4.28 3.11
C GLN A 76 15.34 5.07 2.15
N ASP A 77 16.46 4.48 1.71
CA ASP A 77 17.40 5.08 0.76
C ASP A 77 17.35 4.49 -0.66
N SER A 78 16.34 3.63 -0.92
CA SER A 78 16.10 2.94 -2.18
C SER A 78 17.16 1.88 -2.54
N ASN A 79 18.05 1.53 -1.61
CA ASN A 79 19.01 0.45 -1.76
C ASN A 79 18.90 -0.51 -0.58
N VAL A 80 19.17 -1.79 -0.83
CA VAL A 80 19.25 -2.80 0.23
C VAL A 80 20.70 -3.18 0.43
N ASP A 81 21.29 -2.73 1.53
CA ASP A 81 22.67 -2.99 1.89
C ASP A 81 22.90 -3.24 3.39
N ILE A 82 24.15 -3.14 3.84
CA ILE A 82 24.51 -3.40 5.24
C ILE A 82 23.88 -2.39 6.22
N SER A 83 23.59 -1.17 5.76
CA SER A 83 23.03 -0.11 6.58
C SER A 83 21.60 -0.42 7.03
N ASP A 84 20.83 -1.19 6.25
CA ASP A 84 19.51 -1.67 6.64
C ASP A 84 19.57 -2.64 7.80
N ALA A 85 20.47 -3.63 7.71
CA ALA A 85 20.70 -4.57 8.80
C ALA A 85 21.14 -3.86 10.09
N ILE A 86 22.02 -2.85 9.96
CA ILE A 86 22.45 -2.04 11.11
C ILE A 86 21.27 -1.23 11.68
N SER A 87 20.43 -0.66 10.82
CA SER A 87 19.28 0.14 11.23
C SER A 87 18.23 -0.72 11.95
N LEU A 88 18.00 -1.95 11.50
CA LEU A 88 17.10 -2.89 12.18
C LEU A 88 17.62 -3.25 13.56
N LEU A 89 18.90 -3.60 13.67
CA LEU A 89 19.54 -3.87 14.97
C LEU A 89 19.52 -2.65 15.89
N GLY A 90 19.72 -1.45 15.32
CA GLY A 90 19.60 -0.19 16.03
C GLY A 90 18.19 0.03 16.59
N HIS A 91 17.15 -0.22 15.80
CA HIS A 91 15.77 -0.16 16.27
C HIS A 91 15.53 -1.16 17.42
N LEU A 92 15.88 -2.43 17.21
CA LEU A 92 15.58 -3.53 18.14
C LEU A 92 16.29 -3.41 19.50
N PHE A 93 17.53 -2.93 19.52
CA PHE A 93 18.38 -3.00 20.72
C PHE A 93 18.81 -1.63 21.28
N VAL A 94 18.76 -0.58 20.45
CA VAL A 94 19.17 0.78 20.85
C VAL A 94 17.98 1.73 20.88
N GLY A 95 16.89 1.42 20.16
CA GLY A 95 15.76 2.33 19.96
C GLY A 95 16.08 3.45 18.97
N ASN A 96 17.01 3.21 18.03
CA ASN A 96 17.34 4.16 16.96
C ASN A 96 17.48 3.43 15.60
N PRO A 97 16.56 3.65 14.64
CA PRO A 97 15.45 4.61 14.70
C PRO A 97 14.41 4.24 15.76
N ALA A 98 13.75 5.25 16.33
CA ALA A 98 12.76 5.05 17.39
C ALA A 98 11.44 4.44 16.87
N ALA A 99 11.18 4.60 15.57
CA ALA A 99 10.05 4.04 14.85
C ALA A 99 10.54 3.49 13.51
N LEU A 100 9.93 2.40 13.06
CA LEU A 100 10.12 1.82 11.74
C LEU A 100 9.41 2.67 10.66
N PRO A 101 9.78 2.54 9.38
CA PRO A 101 9.37 3.50 8.35
C PRO A 101 7.89 3.45 7.96
N CYS A 102 7.19 2.36 8.26
CA CYS A 102 5.81 2.17 7.82
C CYS A 102 4.82 2.06 8.98
N GLY A 103 3.53 2.27 8.64
CA GLY A 103 2.41 2.05 9.54
C GLY A 103 2.53 2.82 10.85
N ASP A 104 2.29 2.13 11.97
CA ASP A 104 2.45 2.70 13.31
C ASP A 104 3.90 2.76 13.83
N GLY A 105 4.87 2.33 13.01
CA GLY A 105 6.29 2.32 13.33
C GLY A 105 6.74 1.18 14.26
N THR A 106 5.88 0.20 14.55
CA THR A 106 6.22 -0.98 15.35
C THR A 106 6.57 -2.19 14.48
N THR A 107 7.27 -3.17 15.06
CA THR A 107 7.59 -4.45 14.40
C THR A 107 6.36 -5.34 14.14
N SER A 108 5.22 -5.02 14.75
CA SER A 108 3.96 -5.76 14.60
C SER A 108 3.01 -5.18 13.56
N ASP A 109 3.30 -3.98 13.05
CA ASP A 109 2.48 -3.39 12.01
C ASP A 109 2.56 -4.22 10.72
N PRO A 110 1.43 -4.57 10.07
CA PRO A 110 1.43 -5.35 8.84
C PRO A 110 2.33 -4.76 7.74
N ALA A 111 2.43 -3.44 7.63
CA ALA A 111 3.28 -2.80 6.63
C ALA A 111 4.77 -3.00 6.92
N ASN A 112 5.18 -2.94 8.18
CA ASN A 112 6.56 -3.23 8.56
C ASN A 112 6.87 -4.73 8.48
N LEU A 113 5.91 -5.62 8.76
CA LEU A 113 6.06 -7.05 8.52
C LEU A 113 6.34 -7.31 7.04
N GLU A 114 5.53 -6.76 6.13
CA GLU A 114 5.70 -6.96 4.69
C GLU A 114 7.02 -6.37 4.16
N LEU A 115 7.51 -5.26 4.76
CA LEU A 115 8.77 -4.63 4.36
C LEU A 115 10.01 -5.34 4.92
N LEU A 116 9.97 -5.79 6.18
CA LEU A 116 11.17 -6.11 6.97
C LEU A 116 11.28 -7.59 7.39
N ASP A 117 10.25 -8.41 7.17
CA ASP A 117 10.31 -9.88 7.34
C ASP A 117 11.07 -10.53 6.18
N VAL A 118 12.38 -10.29 6.17
CA VAL A 118 13.31 -10.70 5.10
C VAL A 118 13.37 -12.22 4.98
N ASN A 119 13.18 -12.95 6.08
CA ASN A 119 13.24 -14.42 6.07
C ASN A 119 11.87 -15.11 5.88
N GLY A 120 10.77 -14.34 5.88
CA GLY A 120 9.41 -14.82 5.65
C GLY A 120 8.85 -15.69 6.78
N ASP A 121 9.29 -15.46 8.02
CA ASP A 121 8.84 -16.22 9.19
C ASP A 121 7.68 -15.56 9.99
N ASN A 122 7.09 -14.51 9.43
CA ASN A 122 6.01 -13.68 9.96
C ASN A 122 6.39 -12.90 11.22
N GLY A 123 7.63 -12.42 11.33
CA GLY A 123 8.01 -11.54 12.44
C GLY A 123 9.29 -10.75 12.22
N VAL A 124 9.23 -9.43 12.41
CA VAL A 124 10.41 -8.57 12.31
C VAL A 124 11.26 -8.64 13.57
N ASN A 125 12.42 -9.28 13.48
CA ASN A 125 13.33 -9.53 14.60
C ASN A 125 14.81 -9.68 14.18
N LEU A 126 15.64 -10.24 15.07
CA LEU A 126 17.07 -10.44 14.83
C LEU A 126 17.35 -11.37 13.64
N THR A 127 16.46 -12.33 13.37
CA THR A 127 16.65 -13.29 12.28
C THR A 127 16.61 -12.63 10.90
N ASP A 128 15.86 -11.54 10.73
CA ASP A 128 15.81 -10.76 9.49
C ASP A 128 17.13 -10.06 9.21
N ALA A 129 17.71 -9.42 10.23
CA ALA A 129 19.02 -8.79 10.11
C ALA A 129 20.10 -9.82 9.73
N ILE A 130 20.05 -11.02 10.34
CA ILE A 130 20.97 -12.12 10.00
C ILE A 130 20.71 -12.66 8.60
N GLY A 131 19.44 -12.81 8.22
CA GLY A 131 19.00 -13.26 6.90
C GLY A 131 19.55 -12.33 5.82
N LEU A 132 19.35 -11.03 5.99
CA LEU A 132 19.82 -9.99 5.07
C LEU A 132 21.35 -10.01 4.90
N LEU A 133 22.10 -10.06 6.01
CA LEU A 133 23.56 -10.14 5.97
C LEU A 133 24.07 -11.45 5.33
N THR A 134 23.36 -12.56 5.55
CA THR A 134 23.71 -13.85 4.95
C THR A 134 23.48 -13.83 3.45
N TRP A 135 22.40 -13.21 2.99
CA TRP A 135 22.16 -12.96 1.57
C TRP A 135 23.28 -12.08 0.97
N LEU A 136 23.51 -10.89 1.53
CA LEU A 136 24.48 -9.90 1.03
C LEU A 136 25.90 -10.45 0.89
N PHE A 137 26.38 -11.21 1.88
CA PHE A 137 27.81 -11.55 1.98
C PHE A 137 28.13 -13.03 1.84
N ARG A 138 27.14 -13.92 1.93
CA ARG A 138 27.37 -15.37 1.96
C ARG A 138 26.57 -16.15 0.91
N GLY A 139 25.80 -15.47 0.06
CA GLY A 139 24.95 -16.11 -0.94
C GLY A 139 23.82 -16.94 -0.32
N GLY A 140 23.27 -16.46 0.80
CA GLY A 140 22.08 -17.04 1.43
C GLY A 140 20.81 -16.91 0.58
N ALA A 141 19.68 -17.33 1.15
CA ALA A 141 18.37 -17.14 0.53
C ALA A 141 18.11 -15.64 0.27
N GLU A 142 17.48 -15.33 -0.86
CA GLU A 142 17.06 -13.97 -1.20
C GLU A 142 15.97 -13.48 -0.24
N PRO A 143 15.92 -12.18 0.08
CA PRO A 143 14.84 -11.60 0.87
C PRO A 143 13.46 -11.93 0.31
N VAL A 144 12.54 -12.26 1.21
CA VAL A 144 11.10 -12.34 0.91
C VAL A 144 10.51 -10.93 1.03
N PRO A 145 9.57 -10.51 0.18
CA PRO A 145 9.04 -11.20 -1.00
C PRO A 145 9.90 -11.15 -2.27
N GLY A 146 11.02 -10.41 -2.26
CA GLY A 146 11.94 -10.35 -3.39
C GLY A 146 12.75 -9.06 -3.39
N ARG A 147 13.26 -8.67 -4.57
CA ARG A 147 14.07 -7.46 -4.77
C ARG A 147 13.48 -6.49 -5.78
N GLU A 148 12.21 -6.68 -6.11
CA GLU A 148 11.46 -5.73 -6.92
C GLU A 148 10.71 -4.77 -6.00
N CYS A 149 10.49 -3.55 -6.47
CA CYS A 149 9.64 -2.63 -5.76
C CYS A 149 8.22 -3.23 -5.67
N ILE A 150 7.69 -3.38 -4.46
CA ILE A 150 6.33 -3.82 -4.22
C ILE A 150 5.53 -2.69 -3.58
N ARG A 151 4.20 -2.77 -3.70
CA ARG A 151 3.32 -1.82 -3.03
C ARG A 151 2.94 -2.33 -1.65
N ILE A 152 3.31 -1.59 -0.61
CA ILE A 152 3.01 -1.83 0.80
C ILE A 152 2.15 -0.67 1.34
N PRO A 153 0.82 -0.86 1.49
CA PRO A 153 -0.05 0.16 2.06
C PRO A 153 0.43 0.61 3.45
N GLY A 154 0.44 1.92 3.71
CA GLY A 154 0.91 2.48 4.99
C GLY A 154 2.41 2.82 5.02
N CYS A 155 3.14 2.64 3.93
CA CYS A 155 4.50 3.14 3.74
C CYS A 155 4.53 4.41 2.86
N SER A 156 5.63 5.16 2.90
CA SER A 156 5.92 6.24 1.92
C SER A 156 6.26 5.67 0.53
N GLU A 157 6.33 6.49 -0.51
CA GLU A 157 6.95 6.06 -1.78
C GLU A 157 8.46 6.35 -1.74
N THR A 158 9.26 5.29 -1.75
CA THR A 158 10.72 5.40 -1.61
C THR A 158 11.45 4.62 -2.70
N CYS A 159 10.88 3.53 -3.20
CA CYS A 159 11.48 2.76 -4.28
C CYS A 159 11.16 3.42 -5.63
N THR A 160 12.17 3.98 -6.29
CA THR A 160 12.06 4.39 -7.70
C THR A 160 12.45 3.23 -8.62
N PRO A 161 11.61 2.84 -9.59
CA PRO A 161 11.89 1.74 -10.52
C PRO A 161 13.06 2.03 -11.48
#